data_AF-A0A9W9WZE7-F1
#
_entry.id   AF-A0A9W9WZE7-F1
#
_cell.length_a   1.000
_cell.length_b   1.000
_cell.length_c   1.000
_cell.angle_alpha   90.00
_cell.angle_beta   90.00
_cell.angle_gamma   90.00
#
_symmetry.space_group_name_H-M   'P 1'
#
loop_
_entity.id
_entity.type
_entity.pdbx_description
1 polymer ?
#
loop_
_entity_poly.entity_id
_entity_poly.type
_entity_poly.pdbx_seq_one_letter_code
_entity_poly.pdbx_strand_id
1 'polypeptide(L)'
;MANIFQRLRKGIKSRRSTSKDESAKIAELEQELSRALNEVHDLQARLAEHDFMLAHITSSNATLAIPHFQSNSQSLSDIPRTVSPIDITPTPIDDIWIPSDSGSLLMDAEQRWQDGDPELAIELASGVISQNPFLCELDEVRCRLFIAAVQHCLCQYEESMVSLETVMQIDNSDAVLHNPESSIIAAITHFIKGMNFMKLERFPQAYSSFSGALGIPGYGEKARELQKEAVIGFARIAATESDHSPAASPTASTRALLDWEYNESS
;
A
#
# COMPACT_ATOMS: atom_id res chain seq x y z
N MET A 1 -42.31 -27.52 57.73
CA MET A 1 -42.48 -26.73 56.49
C MET A 1 -41.26 -25.91 56.06
N ALA A 2 -40.28 -25.61 56.93
CA ALA A 2 -39.12 -24.75 56.58
C ALA A 2 -38.15 -25.31 55.52
N ASN A 3 -38.06 -26.64 55.35
CA ASN A 3 -37.06 -27.29 54.48
C ASN A 3 -37.41 -27.23 52.96
N ILE A 4 -38.70 -27.13 52.62
CA ILE A 4 -39.18 -27.06 51.23
C ILE A 4 -38.87 -25.69 50.61
N PHE A 5 -39.09 -24.60 51.36
CA PHE A 5 -38.80 -23.24 50.91
C PHE A 5 -37.29 -22.99 50.70
N GLN A 6 -36.42 -23.64 51.48
CA GLN A 6 -34.98 -23.53 51.31
C GLN A 6 -34.48 -24.23 50.04
N ARG A 7 -35.05 -25.40 49.70
CA ARG A 7 -34.72 -26.12 48.45
C ARG A 7 -35.21 -25.37 47.21
N LEU A 8 -36.42 -24.80 47.25
CA LEU A 8 -36.94 -23.94 46.18
C LEU A 8 -36.08 -22.67 45.98
N ARG A 9 -35.64 -22.03 47.07
CA ARG A 9 -34.80 -20.83 46.99
C ARG A 9 -33.39 -21.11 46.45
N LYS A 10 -32.81 -22.29 46.74
CA LYS A 10 -31.55 -22.74 46.12
C LYS A 10 -31.72 -23.10 44.64
N GLY A 11 -32.80 -23.77 44.26
CA GLY A 11 -33.10 -24.11 42.86
C GLY A 11 -33.32 -22.87 41.98
N ILE A 12 -34.03 -21.86 42.49
CA ILE A 12 -34.27 -20.59 41.77
C ILE A 12 -32.97 -19.78 41.64
N LYS A 13 -32.12 -19.72 42.68
CA LYS A 13 -30.81 -19.05 42.58
C LYS A 13 -29.86 -19.77 41.61
N SER A 14 -29.84 -21.10 41.61
CA SER A 14 -29.01 -21.91 40.71
C SER A 14 -29.45 -21.83 39.25
N ARG A 15 -30.76 -21.73 38.96
CA ARG A 15 -31.27 -21.52 37.59
C ARG A 15 -31.06 -20.09 37.08
N ARG A 16 -31.02 -19.11 37.98
CA ARG A 16 -30.82 -17.69 37.64
C ARG A 16 -29.34 -17.36 37.40
N SER A 17 -28.40 -18.13 37.96
CA SER A 17 -26.98 -18.03 37.62
C SER A 17 -26.69 -18.65 36.26
N THR A 18 -27.25 -19.84 35.96
CA THR A 18 -27.07 -20.47 34.64
C THR A 18 -27.72 -19.66 33.51
N SER A 19 -28.90 -19.06 33.72
CA SER A 19 -29.53 -18.23 32.68
C SER A 19 -28.79 -16.91 32.43
N LYS A 20 -28.10 -16.38 33.44
CA LYS A 20 -27.31 -15.14 33.30
C LYS A 20 -26.00 -15.41 32.57
N ASP A 21 -25.36 -16.55 32.84
CA ASP A 21 -24.17 -17.00 32.12
C ASP A 21 -24.51 -17.38 30.66
N GLU A 22 -25.66 -17.99 30.40
CA GLU A 22 -26.15 -18.24 29.03
C GLU A 22 -26.47 -16.94 28.28
N SER A 23 -27.12 -15.98 28.93
CA SER A 23 -27.40 -14.66 28.33
C SER A 23 -26.13 -13.88 28.02
N ALA A 24 -25.10 -13.97 28.87
CA ALA A 24 -23.81 -13.33 28.62
C ALA A 24 -23.07 -13.99 27.43
N LYS A 25 -23.08 -15.32 27.35
CA LYS A 25 -22.52 -16.06 26.21
C LYS A 25 -23.23 -15.76 24.89
N ILE A 26 -24.55 -15.63 24.90
CA ILE A 26 -25.32 -15.25 23.69
C ILE A 26 -24.92 -13.84 23.23
N ALA A 27 -24.82 -12.88 24.15
CA ALA A 27 -24.39 -11.52 23.81
C ALA A 27 -22.96 -11.46 23.27
N GLU A 28 -22.04 -12.25 23.82
CA GLU A 28 -20.66 -12.38 23.33
C GLU A 28 -20.62 -12.94 21.89
N LEU A 29 -21.37 -14.01 21.62
CA LEU A 29 -21.50 -14.60 20.29
C LEU A 29 -22.17 -13.65 19.29
N GLU A 30 -23.18 -12.88 19.70
CA GLU A 30 -23.81 -11.86 18.84
C GLU A 30 -22.85 -10.73 18.50
N GLN A 31 -22.01 -10.33 19.45
CA GLN A 31 -20.96 -9.34 19.22
C GLN A 31 -19.88 -9.88 18.27
N GLU A 32 -19.45 -11.12 18.45
CA GLU A 32 -18.46 -11.78 17.59
C GLU A 32 -19.01 -11.98 16.17
N LEU A 33 -20.27 -12.40 16.03
CA LEU A 33 -20.95 -12.51 14.75
C LEU A 33 -21.05 -11.17 14.05
N SER A 34 -21.40 -10.10 14.78
CA SER A 34 -21.47 -8.75 14.23
C SER A 34 -20.09 -8.27 13.75
N ARG A 35 -19.03 -8.56 14.50
CA ARG A 35 -17.65 -8.26 14.10
C ARG A 35 -17.28 -9.01 12.82
N ALA A 36 -17.53 -10.32 12.77
CA ALA A 36 -17.24 -11.15 11.61
C ALA A 36 -18.02 -10.71 10.36
N LEU A 37 -19.29 -10.32 10.49
CA LEU A 37 -20.09 -9.79 9.38
C LEU A 37 -19.51 -8.47 8.84
N ASN A 38 -19.07 -7.58 9.72
CA ASN A 38 -18.42 -6.34 9.31
C ASN A 38 -17.08 -6.62 8.58
N GLU A 39 -16.29 -7.58 9.07
CA GLU A 39 -15.04 -8.00 8.40
C GLU A 39 -15.31 -8.58 7.00
N VAL A 40 -16.37 -9.40 6.85
CA VAL A 40 -16.77 -9.93 5.54
C VAL A 40 -17.16 -8.80 4.58
N HIS A 41 -17.93 -7.81 5.05
CA HIS A 41 -18.29 -6.65 4.22
C HIS A 41 -17.09 -5.82 3.81
N ASP A 42 -16.12 -5.60 4.71
CA ASP A 42 -14.87 -4.91 4.39
C ASP A 42 -14.07 -5.66 3.31
N LEU A 43 -13.94 -6.99 3.47
CA LEU A 43 -13.26 -7.83 2.48
C LEU A 43 -13.96 -7.83 1.12
N GLN A 44 -15.29 -7.83 1.09
CA GLN A 44 -16.06 -7.72 -0.16
C GLN A 44 -15.83 -6.39 -0.87
N ALA A 45 -15.80 -5.29 -0.12
CA ALA A 45 -15.53 -3.96 -0.68
C ALA A 45 -14.11 -3.91 -1.29
N ARG A 46 -13.11 -4.40 -0.57
CA ARG A 46 -11.72 -4.47 -1.05
C ARG A 46 -11.57 -5.36 -2.28
N LEU A 47 -12.29 -6.48 -2.34
CA LEU A 47 -12.29 -7.35 -3.52
C LEU A 47 -12.85 -6.63 -4.75
N ALA A 48 -13.97 -5.91 -4.59
CA ALA A 48 -14.58 -5.14 -5.67
C ALA A 48 -13.66 -4.01 -6.18
N GLU A 49 -12.93 -3.33 -5.28
CA GLU A 49 -11.93 -2.33 -5.65
C GLU A 49 -10.79 -2.95 -6.47
N HIS A 50 -10.30 -4.14 -6.05
CA HIS A 50 -9.26 -4.86 -6.77
C HIS A 50 -9.73 -5.35 -8.16
N ASP A 51 -10.94 -5.90 -8.23
CA ASP A 51 -11.54 -6.34 -9.50
C ASP A 51 -11.73 -5.18 -10.47
N PHE A 52 -12.13 -4.00 -9.97
CA PHE A 52 -12.23 -2.77 -10.75
C PHE A 52 -10.88 -2.38 -11.37
N MET A 53 -9.80 -2.37 -10.56
CA MET A 53 -8.46 -2.07 -11.07
C MET A 53 -7.97 -3.10 -12.08
N LEU A 54 -8.17 -4.40 -11.81
CA LEU A 54 -7.79 -5.48 -12.72
C LEU A 54 -8.54 -5.44 -14.05
N ALA A 55 -9.85 -5.20 -14.02
CA ALA A 55 -10.68 -5.15 -15.21
C ALA A 55 -10.21 -4.04 -16.16
N HIS A 56 -9.88 -2.86 -15.61
CA HIS A 56 -9.38 -1.74 -16.42
C HIS A 56 -7.98 -2.02 -17.00
N ILE A 57 -7.03 -2.56 -16.20
CA ILE A 57 -5.70 -2.96 -16.72
C ILE A 57 -5.83 -4.00 -17.84
N THR A 58 -6.73 -4.96 -17.70
CA THR A 58 -6.94 -6.00 -18.71
C THR A 58 -7.59 -5.43 -19.97
N SER A 59 -8.53 -4.50 -19.83
CA SER A 59 -9.19 -3.83 -20.94
C SER A 59 -8.26 -2.88 -21.70
N SER A 60 -7.40 -2.12 -21.01
CA SER A 60 -6.45 -1.20 -21.65
C SER A 60 -5.33 -1.95 -22.38
N ASN A 61 -4.94 -3.13 -21.88
CA ASN A 61 -3.93 -3.97 -22.53
C ASN A 61 -4.46 -4.81 -23.71
N ALA A 62 -5.77 -4.94 -23.89
CA ALA A 62 -6.36 -5.72 -24.99
C ALA A 62 -6.07 -5.13 -26.39
N THR A 63 -5.60 -3.88 -26.48
CA THR A 63 -5.22 -3.23 -27.76
C THR A 63 -3.77 -3.51 -28.17
N LEU A 64 -2.96 -4.12 -27.32
CA LEU A 64 -1.60 -4.55 -27.68
C LEU A 64 -1.56 -6.06 -27.89
N ALA A 65 -1.89 -6.47 -29.11
CA ALA A 65 -1.47 -7.77 -29.64
C ALA A 65 0.05 -7.88 -29.47
N ILE A 66 0.47 -8.67 -28.48
CA ILE A 66 1.86 -8.92 -28.11
C ILE A 66 2.59 -9.52 -29.31
N PRO A 67 3.58 -8.84 -29.95
CA PRO A 67 4.64 -9.58 -30.61
C PRO A 67 5.57 -10.10 -29.51
N HIS A 68 5.92 -11.36 -29.63
CA HIS A 68 6.86 -12.09 -28.80
C HIS A 68 8.10 -11.24 -28.43
N PHE A 69 8.47 -11.26 -27.15
CA PHE A 69 9.75 -10.79 -26.62
C PHE A 69 10.91 -11.23 -27.53
N GLN A 70 11.48 -10.28 -28.30
CA GLN A 70 12.85 -10.37 -28.75
C GLN A 70 13.69 -9.45 -27.86
N SER A 71 14.34 -10.08 -26.89
CA SER A 71 15.49 -9.51 -26.21
C SER A 71 16.58 -9.27 -27.26
N ASN A 72 16.98 -8.01 -27.46
CA ASN A 72 18.35 -7.64 -27.83
C ASN A 72 18.60 -6.13 -27.61
N SER A 73 19.52 -5.88 -26.67
CA SER A 73 20.59 -4.87 -26.69
C SER A 73 20.34 -3.45 -27.20
N GLN A 74 20.55 -2.50 -26.27
CA GLN A 74 21.18 -1.18 -26.43
C GLN A 74 20.54 -0.17 -27.40
N SER A 75 19.97 0.88 -26.81
CA SER A 75 20.22 2.26 -27.26
C SER A 75 19.95 3.23 -26.10
N LEU A 76 21.01 3.88 -25.61
CA LEU A 76 20.90 5.11 -24.83
C LEU A 76 20.26 6.18 -25.74
N SER A 77 19.11 6.73 -25.35
CA SER A 77 18.70 8.03 -25.85
C SER A 77 18.71 9.04 -24.70
N ASP A 78 19.70 9.92 -24.77
CA ASP A 78 19.79 11.14 -24.00
C ASP A 78 18.70 12.11 -24.49
N ILE A 79 17.58 12.14 -23.77
CA ILE A 79 16.65 13.27 -23.83
C ILE A 79 16.68 13.92 -22.45
N PRO A 80 17.27 15.12 -22.28
CA PRO A 80 17.17 15.83 -21.03
C PRO A 80 15.72 16.30 -20.89
N ARG A 81 14.94 15.61 -20.05
CA ARG A 81 13.68 16.16 -19.54
C ARG A 81 14.02 17.29 -18.59
N THR A 82 13.83 18.51 -19.06
CA THR A 82 13.77 19.70 -18.22
C THR A 82 12.52 19.59 -17.35
N VAL A 83 12.62 18.91 -16.21
CA VAL A 83 11.59 18.92 -15.17
C VAL A 83 11.70 20.29 -14.49
N SER A 84 10.70 21.14 -14.68
CA SER A 84 10.61 22.40 -13.93
C SER A 84 10.56 22.07 -12.43
N PRO A 85 11.15 22.90 -11.55
CA PRO A 85 11.09 22.67 -10.12
C PRO A 85 9.62 22.77 -9.71
N ILE A 86 9.02 21.63 -9.42
CA ILE A 86 7.79 21.59 -8.65
C ILE A 86 8.22 22.10 -7.27
N ASP A 87 7.54 23.12 -6.75
CA ASP A 87 7.64 23.51 -5.34
C ASP A 87 7.19 22.31 -4.51
N ILE A 88 8.12 21.41 -4.25
CA ILE A 88 7.92 20.21 -3.45
C ILE A 88 7.83 20.69 -2.01
N THR A 89 6.60 20.78 -1.50
CA THR A 89 6.40 20.91 -0.06
C THR A 89 6.88 19.59 0.57
N PRO A 90 7.91 19.58 1.43
CA PRO A 90 8.38 18.36 2.07
C PRO A 90 7.24 17.71 2.84
N THR A 91 7.10 16.39 2.70
CA THR A 91 6.11 15.64 3.47
C THR A 91 6.61 15.53 4.92
N PRO A 92 5.81 15.86 5.95
CA PRO A 92 6.22 15.76 7.35
C PRO A 92 6.76 14.37 7.68
N ILE A 93 7.76 14.30 8.57
CA ILE A 93 8.34 13.03 9.05
C ILE A 93 7.28 12.08 9.61
N ASP A 94 6.30 12.62 10.34
CA ASP A 94 5.22 11.87 11.00
C ASP A 94 4.29 11.15 10.01
N ASP A 95 4.27 11.56 8.74
CA ASP A 95 3.44 10.92 7.71
C ASP A 95 4.12 9.68 7.10
N ILE A 96 5.42 9.50 7.32
CA ILE A 96 6.27 8.51 6.63
C ILE A 96 6.93 7.55 7.62
N TRP A 97 7.53 8.11 8.67
CA TRP A 97 8.41 7.41 9.58
C TRP A 97 7.98 7.69 11.02
N ILE A 98 7.79 6.63 11.80
CA ILE A 98 7.58 6.75 13.24
C ILE A 98 8.95 6.69 13.90
N PRO A 99 9.41 7.77 14.57
CA PRO A 99 10.71 7.79 15.23
C PRO A 99 10.88 6.65 16.22
N SER A 100 12.10 6.12 16.29
CA SER A 100 12.45 5.04 17.20
C SER A 100 12.49 5.52 18.66
N ASP A 101 12.30 4.58 19.59
CA ASP A 101 12.47 4.86 21.01
C ASP A 101 13.94 5.19 21.36
N SER A 102 14.11 5.84 22.52
CA SER A 102 15.43 6.23 23.06
C SER A 102 16.38 5.03 23.17
N GLY A 103 17.50 5.09 22.44
CA GLY A 103 18.49 4.02 22.34
C GLY A 103 18.68 3.43 20.93
N SER A 104 17.92 3.90 19.94
CA SER A 104 18.14 3.55 18.54
C SER A 104 19.47 4.07 18.02
N LEU A 105 20.16 3.23 17.23
CA LEU A 105 21.32 3.62 16.41
C LEU A 105 21.00 4.70 15.36
N LEU A 106 19.71 4.96 15.11
CA LEU A 106 19.23 6.01 14.21
C LEU A 106 18.94 7.34 14.91
N MET A 107 19.08 7.47 16.24
CA MET A 107 18.68 8.70 16.93
C MET A 107 19.29 9.97 16.34
N ASP A 108 20.59 9.97 16.04
CA ASP A 108 21.24 11.14 15.47
C ASP A 108 20.72 11.43 14.05
N ALA A 109 20.46 10.41 13.25
CA ALA A 109 19.91 10.55 11.90
C ALA A 109 18.46 11.04 11.92
N GLU A 110 17.62 10.47 12.79
CA GLU A 110 16.22 10.88 13.01
C GLU A 110 16.15 12.34 13.48
N GLN A 111 17.02 12.74 14.41
CA GLN A 111 17.10 14.12 14.88
C GLN A 111 17.48 15.09 13.74
N ARG A 112 18.45 14.74 12.88
CA ARG A 112 18.81 15.58 11.74
C ARG A 112 17.67 15.74 10.74
N TRP A 113 16.91 14.68 10.49
CA TRP A 113 15.73 14.82 9.65
C TRP A 113 14.69 15.76 10.30
N GLN A 114 14.42 15.61 11.60
CA GLN A 114 13.51 16.51 12.33
C GLN A 114 13.97 17.98 12.31
N ASP A 115 15.29 18.22 12.34
CA ASP A 115 15.89 19.54 12.25
C ASP A 115 15.85 20.13 10.82
N GLY A 116 15.33 19.37 9.84
CA GLY A 116 15.21 19.79 8.44
C GLY A 116 16.46 19.56 7.60
N ASP A 117 17.33 18.63 8.00
CA ASP A 117 18.56 18.25 7.28
C ASP A 117 18.50 16.76 6.84
N PRO A 118 17.65 16.44 5.83
CA PRO A 118 17.47 15.07 5.36
C PRO A 118 18.72 14.48 4.68
N GLU A 119 19.55 15.30 4.02
CA GLU A 119 20.79 14.82 3.42
C GLU A 119 21.79 14.34 4.48
N LEU A 120 21.98 15.11 5.56
CA LEU A 120 22.83 14.69 6.67
C LEU A 120 22.24 13.48 7.41
N ALA A 121 20.91 13.37 7.49
CA ALA A 121 20.25 12.19 8.04
C ALA A 121 20.60 10.92 7.25
N ILE A 122 20.57 10.98 5.91
CA ILE A 122 21.01 9.88 5.04
C ILE A 122 22.50 9.58 5.25
N GLU A 123 23.35 10.60 5.32
CA GLU A 123 24.80 10.42 5.54
C GLU A 123 25.06 9.68 6.86
N LEU A 124 24.41 10.09 7.95
CA LEU A 124 24.56 9.46 9.26
C LEU A 124 24.09 8.00 9.25
N ALA A 125 22.90 7.71 8.72
CA ALA A 125 22.39 6.35 8.62
C ALA A 125 23.26 5.46 7.72
N SER A 126 23.75 6.00 6.60
CA SER A 126 24.70 5.30 5.71
C SER A 126 26.06 5.07 6.37
N GLY A 127 26.49 6.02 7.22
CA GLY A 127 27.67 5.93 8.07
C GLY A 127 27.58 4.73 9.01
N VAL A 128 26.43 4.50 9.65
CA VAL A 128 26.24 3.33 10.54
C VAL A 128 26.46 2.01 9.79
N ILE A 129 25.91 1.88 8.57
CA ILE A 129 26.07 0.68 7.73
C ILE A 129 27.54 0.49 7.33
N SER A 130 28.19 1.55 6.85
CA SER A 130 29.53 1.45 6.25
C SER A 130 30.67 1.38 7.28
N GLN A 131 30.48 1.94 8.47
CA GLN A 131 31.54 2.04 9.49
C GLN A 131 31.48 0.93 10.54
N ASN A 132 30.38 0.15 10.61
CA ASN A 132 30.22 -0.92 11.57
C ASN A 132 30.25 -2.32 10.91
N PRO A 133 31.42 -2.99 10.86
CA PRO A 133 31.54 -4.32 10.25
C PRO A 133 30.83 -5.43 11.05
N PHE A 134 30.34 -5.14 12.25
CA PHE A 134 29.61 -6.08 13.11
C PHE A 134 28.13 -5.70 13.25
N LEU A 135 27.62 -4.84 12.37
CA LEU A 135 26.20 -4.49 12.35
C LEU A 135 25.38 -5.76 12.08
N CYS A 136 24.35 -6.01 12.89
CA CYS A 136 23.47 -7.14 12.63
C CYS A 136 22.54 -6.82 11.46
N GLU A 137 22.06 -7.86 10.76
CA GLU A 137 21.20 -7.71 9.58
C GLU A 137 19.93 -6.89 9.87
N LEU A 138 19.34 -7.06 11.06
CA LEU A 138 18.16 -6.30 11.48
C LEU A 138 18.46 -4.80 11.59
N ASP A 139 19.61 -4.43 12.14
CA ASP A 139 20.01 -3.02 12.27
C ASP A 139 20.35 -2.41 10.91
N GLU A 140 20.98 -3.18 10.02
CA GLU A 140 21.19 -2.76 8.63
C GLU A 140 19.86 -2.51 7.93
N VAL A 141 18.89 -3.40 8.11
CA VAL A 141 17.54 -3.25 7.54
C VAL A 141 16.85 -1.99 8.06
N ARG A 142 16.91 -1.72 9.36
CA ARG A 142 16.35 -0.48 9.94
C ARG A 142 16.99 0.77 9.32
N CYS A 143 18.33 0.79 9.19
CA CYS A 143 19.03 1.91 8.53
C CYS A 143 18.58 2.11 7.09
N ARG A 144 18.49 1.03 6.30
CA ARG A 144 18.08 1.11 4.89
C ARG A 144 16.62 1.55 4.74
N LEU A 145 15.76 1.08 5.64
CA LEU A 145 14.36 1.47 5.68
C LEU A 145 14.20 2.96 6.00
N PHE A 146 14.96 3.46 6.97
CA PHE A 146 15.03 4.89 7.29
C PHE A 146 15.55 5.70 6.09
N ILE A 147 16.65 5.28 5.46
CA ILE A 147 17.18 5.94 4.24
C ILE A 147 16.11 6.00 3.15
N ALA A 148 15.37 4.91 2.92
CA ALA A 148 14.30 4.89 1.93
C ALA A 148 13.16 5.87 2.25
N ALA A 149 12.83 6.04 3.53
CA ALA A 149 11.85 7.03 4.00
C ALA A 149 12.32 8.47 3.71
N VAL A 150 13.59 8.77 4.00
CA VAL A 150 14.17 10.09 3.70
C VAL A 150 14.26 10.33 2.19
N GLN A 151 14.65 9.32 1.41
CA GLN A 151 14.66 9.39 -0.06
C GLN A 151 13.27 9.71 -0.64
N HIS A 152 12.19 9.14 -0.08
CA HIS A 152 10.83 9.53 -0.45
C HIS A 152 10.59 11.03 -0.21
N CYS A 153 10.98 11.53 0.97
CA CYS A 153 10.83 12.94 1.33
C CYS A 153 11.60 13.87 0.38
N LEU A 154 12.75 13.42 -0.12
CA LEU A 154 13.58 14.11 -1.12
C LEU A 154 13.12 13.92 -2.57
N CYS A 155 11.96 13.30 -2.79
CA CYS A 155 11.44 12.93 -4.11
C CYS A 155 12.34 12.01 -4.95
N GLN A 156 13.21 11.25 -4.28
CA GLN A 156 14.07 10.22 -4.86
C GLN A 156 13.33 8.87 -4.81
N TYR A 157 12.21 8.77 -5.51
CA TYR A 157 11.27 7.64 -5.37
C TYR A 157 11.87 6.34 -5.92
N GLU A 158 12.57 6.42 -7.04
CA GLU A 158 13.24 5.28 -7.66
C GLU A 158 14.37 4.75 -6.77
N GLU A 159 15.20 5.63 -6.21
CA GLU A 159 16.26 5.26 -5.27
C GLU A 159 15.68 4.65 -3.98
N SER A 160 14.60 5.26 -3.47
CA SER A 160 13.82 4.73 -2.35
C SER A 160 13.34 3.30 -2.65
N MET A 161 12.81 3.05 -3.86
CA MET A 161 12.37 1.71 -4.27
C MET A 161 13.52 0.69 -4.29
N VAL A 162 14.70 1.07 -4.78
CA VAL A 162 15.90 0.20 -4.77
C VAL A 162 16.33 -0.14 -3.34
N SER A 163 16.32 0.85 -2.45
CA SER A 163 16.61 0.65 -1.01
C SER A 163 15.61 -0.33 -0.38
N LEU A 164 14.32 -0.19 -0.69
CA LEU A 164 13.24 -1.05 -0.17
C LEU A 164 13.30 -2.48 -0.73
N GLU A 165 13.72 -2.67 -1.98
CA GLU A 165 13.97 -4.01 -2.54
C GLU A 165 15.11 -4.70 -1.81
N THR A 166 16.16 -3.96 -1.48
CA THR A 166 17.29 -4.47 -0.69
C THR A 166 16.82 -4.86 0.72
N VAL A 167 15.99 -4.03 1.37
CA VAL A 167 15.38 -4.35 2.67
C VAL A 167 14.63 -5.67 2.62
N MET A 168 13.75 -5.87 1.62
CA MET A 168 13.00 -7.12 1.49
C MET A 168 13.91 -8.34 1.23
N GLN A 169 15.02 -8.16 0.52
CA GLN A 169 15.97 -9.27 0.29
C GLN A 169 16.66 -9.70 1.58
N ILE A 170 17.06 -8.75 2.43
CA ILE A 170 17.70 -9.03 3.72
C ILE A 170 16.67 -9.56 4.73
N ASP A 171 15.48 -8.98 4.78
CA ASP A 171 14.40 -9.40 5.71
C ASP A 171 13.92 -10.84 5.45
N ASN A 172 13.99 -11.30 4.20
CA ASN A 172 13.72 -12.69 3.82
C ASN A 172 14.89 -13.65 4.08
N SER A 173 16.00 -13.20 4.67
CA SER A 173 17.08 -14.09 5.09
C SER A 173 16.65 -14.93 6.30
N ASP A 174 17.17 -16.16 6.44
CA ASP A 174 16.87 -17.05 7.57
C ASP A 174 17.23 -16.42 8.94
N ALA A 175 18.15 -15.45 8.96
CA ALA A 175 18.59 -14.77 10.18
C ALA A 175 17.58 -13.73 10.68
N VAL A 176 16.79 -13.11 9.78
CA VAL A 176 15.81 -12.08 10.12
C VAL A 176 14.38 -12.64 10.16
N LEU A 177 14.06 -13.66 9.36
CA LEU A 177 12.71 -14.21 9.18
C LEU A 177 12.01 -14.68 10.48
N HIS A 178 12.79 -15.10 11.48
CA HIS A 178 12.26 -15.54 12.77
C HIS A 178 12.18 -14.42 13.82
N ASN A 179 12.58 -13.20 13.47
CA ASN A 179 12.46 -12.05 14.32
C ASN A 179 11.01 -11.52 14.31
N PRO A 180 10.37 -11.29 15.48
CA PRO A 180 9.03 -10.71 15.52
C PRO A 180 8.92 -9.36 14.80
N GLU A 181 10.01 -8.60 14.72
CA GLU A 181 10.08 -7.32 14.04
C GLU A 181 10.12 -7.41 12.51
N SER A 182 10.46 -8.57 11.94
CA SER A 182 10.47 -8.78 10.48
C SER A 182 9.09 -8.45 9.88
N SER A 183 8.01 -8.88 10.56
CA SER A 183 6.65 -8.55 10.14
C SER A 183 6.34 -7.04 10.13
N ILE A 184 6.94 -6.29 11.06
CA ILE A 184 6.78 -4.83 11.17
C ILE A 184 7.58 -4.15 10.06
N ILE A 185 8.83 -4.57 9.86
CA ILE A 185 9.73 -4.10 8.80
C ILE A 185 9.10 -4.31 7.42
N ALA A 186 8.60 -5.52 7.13
CA ALA A 186 7.97 -5.84 5.87
C ALA A 186 6.76 -4.92 5.60
N ALA A 187 5.96 -4.66 6.62
CA ALA A 187 4.79 -3.82 6.48
C ALA A 187 5.10 -2.32 6.36
N ILE A 188 6.10 -1.79 7.07
CA ILE A 188 6.60 -0.41 6.86
C ILE A 188 7.21 -0.29 5.46
N THR A 189 7.94 -1.31 5.01
CA THR A 189 8.49 -1.39 3.65
C THR A 189 7.37 -1.29 2.61
N HIS A 190 6.30 -2.06 2.79
CA HIS A 190 5.11 -1.99 1.97
C HIS A 190 4.41 -0.62 2.00
N PHE A 191 4.39 0.04 3.16
CA PHE A 191 3.83 1.39 3.28
C PHE A 191 4.62 2.41 2.43
N ILE A 192 5.95 2.47 2.59
CA ILE A 192 6.80 3.41 1.84
C ILE A 192 6.76 3.10 0.33
N LYS A 193 6.77 1.82 -0.06
CA LYS A 193 6.57 1.41 -1.47
C LYS A 193 5.24 1.92 -2.01
N GLY A 194 4.17 1.83 -1.22
CA GLY A 194 2.86 2.35 -1.59
C GLY A 194 2.88 3.86 -1.85
N MET A 195 3.55 4.61 -0.97
CA MET A 195 3.70 6.06 -1.16
C MET A 195 4.55 6.41 -2.39
N ASN A 196 5.66 5.70 -2.64
CA ASN A 196 6.45 5.88 -3.86
C ASN A 196 5.59 5.63 -5.10
N PHE A 197 4.81 4.55 -5.12
CA PHE A 197 3.90 4.27 -6.23
C PHE A 197 2.81 5.33 -6.41
N MET A 198 2.29 5.92 -5.33
CA MET A 198 1.36 7.06 -5.42
C MET A 198 2.00 8.24 -6.16
N LYS A 199 3.24 8.61 -5.79
CA LYS A 199 3.96 9.72 -6.41
C LYS A 199 4.35 9.44 -7.86
N LEU A 200 4.56 8.18 -8.21
CA LEU A 200 4.82 7.71 -9.57
C LEU A 200 3.53 7.41 -10.38
N GLU A 201 2.35 7.76 -9.84
CA GLU A 201 1.02 7.51 -10.45
C GLU A 201 0.74 6.03 -10.80
N ARG A 202 1.43 5.11 -10.12
CA ARG A 202 1.25 3.65 -10.25
C ARG A 202 0.21 3.16 -9.25
N PHE A 203 -1.02 3.66 -9.40
CA PHE A 203 -2.08 3.49 -8.40
C PHE A 203 -2.44 2.04 -8.07
N PRO A 204 -2.52 1.09 -9.02
CA PRO A 204 -2.79 -0.31 -8.69
C PRO A 204 -1.69 -0.93 -7.81
N GLN A 205 -0.43 -0.62 -8.12
CA GLN A 205 0.72 -1.07 -7.33
C GLN A 205 0.73 -0.40 -5.94
N ALA A 206 0.37 0.89 -5.86
CA ALA A 206 0.23 1.61 -4.60
C ALA A 206 -0.82 0.94 -3.70
N TYR A 207 -2.02 0.68 -4.22
CA TYR A 207 -3.09 0.02 -3.48
C TYR A 207 -2.69 -1.35 -2.94
N SER A 208 -2.06 -2.17 -3.80
CA SER A 208 -1.58 -3.50 -3.42
C SER A 208 -0.50 -3.41 -2.34
N SER A 209 0.42 -2.46 -2.46
CA SER A 209 1.46 -2.25 -1.46
C SER A 209 0.87 -1.80 -0.12
N PHE A 210 -0.08 -0.86 -0.10
CA PHE A 210 -0.73 -0.46 1.15
C PHE A 210 -1.52 -1.58 1.83
N SER A 211 -2.01 -2.58 1.08
CA SER A 211 -2.64 -3.76 1.69
C SER A 211 -1.70 -4.52 2.63
N GLY A 212 -0.39 -4.52 2.31
CA GLY A 212 0.65 -5.11 3.16
C GLY A 212 0.94 -4.33 4.45
N ALA A 213 0.51 -3.07 4.55
CA ALA A 213 0.74 -2.20 5.69
C ALA A 213 -0.43 -2.11 6.69
N LEU A 214 -1.60 -2.69 6.35
CA LEU A 214 -2.84 -2.50 7.11
C LEU A 214 -2.81 -3.03 8.55
N GLY A 215 -1.96 -4.02 8.82
CA GLY A 215 -1.89 -4.71 10.11
C GLY A 215 -1.01 -4.03 11.15
N ILE A 216 -0.31 -2.94 10.82
CA ILE A 216 0.68 -2.34 11.72
C ILE A 216 0.10 -1.16 12.50
N PRO A 217 0.27 -1.13 13.83
CA PRO A 217 -0.05 0.04 14.65
C PRO A 217 0.66 1.30 14.15
N GLY A 218 -0.06 2.42 14.08
CA GLY A 218 0.46 3.69 13.58
C GLY A 218 0.30 3.89 12.06
N TYR A 219 0.43 2.83 11.26
CA TYR A 219 0.35 2.92 9.79
C TYR A 219 -1.01 2.52 9.21
N GLY A 220 -1.75 1.62 9.87
CA GLY A 220 -2.94 0.99 9.28
C GLY A 220 -4.07 1.96 8.90
N GLU A 221 -4.31 3.01 9.69
CA GLU A 221 -5.32 4.02 9.36
C GLU A 221 -4.91 4.84 8.14
N LYS A 222 -3.68 5.35 8.13
CA LYS A 222 -3.13 6.11 7.01
C LYS A 222 -3.07 5.29 5.72
N ALA A 223 -2.68 4.01 5.82
CA ALA A 223 -2.67 3.10 4.68
C ALA A 223 -4.07 2.95 4.07
N ARG A 224 -5.14 2.88 4.87
CA ARG A 224 -6.53 2.84 4.36
C ARG A 224 -6.95 4.13 3.67
N GLU A 225 -6.54 5.28 4.19
CA GLU A 225 -6.79 6.58 3.53
C GLU A 225 -6.10 6.62 2.16
N LEU A 226 -4.82 6.26 2.12
CA LEU A 226 -4.03 6.25 0.90
C LEU A 226 -4.51 5.19 -0.12
N GLN A 227 -5.11 4.08 0.33
CA GLN A 227 -5.79 3.14 -0.57
C GLN A 227 -6.98 3.76 -1.28
N LYS A 228 -7.81 4.52 -0.56
CA LYS A 228 -8.94 5.25 -1.17
C LYS A 228 -8.43 6.30 -2.16
N GLU A 229 -7.36 7.02 -1.81
CA GLU A 229 -6.72 7.96 -2.72
C GLU A 229 -6.17 7.29 -3.97
N ALA A 230 -5.57 6.10 -3.84
CA ALA A 230 -5.09 5.32 -4.99
C ALA A 230 -6.25 4.94 -5.93
N VAL A 231 -7.39 4.47 -5.39
CA VAL A 231 -8.58 4.16 -6.20
C VAL A 231 -9.12 5.40 -6.92
N ILE A 232 -9.18 6.56 -6.24
CA ILE A 232 -9.61 7.82 -6.83
C ILE A 232 -8.64 8.27 -7.93
N GLY A 233 -7.33 8.20 -7.68
CA GLY A 233 -6.28 8.53 -8.64
C GLY A 233 -6.38 7.68 -9.89
N PHE A 234 -6.57 6.37 -9.70
CA PHE A 234 -6.77 5.43 -10.80
C PHE A 234 -7.99 5.76 -11.65
N ALA A 235 -9.15 6.01 -11.00
CA ALA A 235 -10.38 6.36 -11.70
C ALA A 235 -10.25 7.66 -12.52
N ARG A 236 -9.45 8.63 -12.04
CA ARG A 236 -9.16 9.86 -12.79
C ARG A 236 -8.35 9.60 -14.05
N ILE A 237 -7.27 8.81 -13.96
CA ILE A 237 -6.47 8.44 -15.14
C ILE A 237 -7.33 7.67 -16.15
N ALA A 238 -8.07 6.66 -15.68
CA ALA A 238 -8.98 5.87 -16.50
C ALA A 238 -10.00 6.74 -17.27
N ALA A 239 -10.61 7.72 -16.59
CA ALA A 239 -11.55 8.64 -17.22
C ALA A 239 -10.88 9.49 -18.32
N THR A 240 -9.67 10.01 -18.06
CA THR A 240 -8.94 10.80 -19.06
C THR A 240 -8.53 9.99 -20.29
N GLU A 241 -8.12 8.73 -20.12
CA GLU A 241 -7.77 7.83 -21.23
C GLU A 241 -8.99 7.51 -22.11
N SER A 242 -10.17 7.37 -21.51
CA SER A 242 -11.43 7.15 -22.24
C SER A 242 -11.83 8.35 -23.09
N ASP A 243 -11.61 9.58 -22.61
CA ASP A 243 -11.97 10.81 -23.33
C ASP A 243 -11.02 11.12 -24.50
N HIS A 244 -9.79 10.60 -24.47
CA HIS A 244 -8.76 10.82 -25.49
C HIS A 244 -8.72 9.70 -26.55
N SER A 245 -9.60 8.69 -26.46
CA SER A 245 -9.85 7.81 -27.59
C SER A 245 -10.36 8.68 -28.74
N PRO A 246 -9.69 8.73 -29.90
CA PRO A 246 -10.23 9.40 -31.06
C PRO A 246 -11.49 8.62 -31.44
N ALA A 247 -12.65 9.11 -30.98
CA ALA A 247 -13.92 8.74 -31.53
C ALA A 247 -13.73 8.84 -33.04
N ALA A 248 -13.85 7.69 -33.72
CA ALA A 248 -13.91 7.61 -35.16
C ALA A 248 -14.80 8.78 -35.61
N SER A 249 -14.17 9.72 -36.33
CA SER A 249 -14.79 10.99 -36.70
C SER A 249 -16.18 10.68 -37.27
N PRO A 250 -17.27 11.35 -36.83
CA PRO A 250 -18.63 11.08 -37.34
C PRO A 250 -18.76 11.33 -38.86
N THR A 251 -17.72 11.86 -39.49
CA THR A 251 -17.63 12.14 -40.92
C THR A 251 -17.15 10.96 -41.77
N ALA A 252 -16.63 9.87 -41.16
CA ALA A 252 -16.21 8.69 -41.92
C ALA A 252 -17.37 7.70 -42.18
N SER A 253 -18.35 7.63 -41.28
CA SER A 253 -19.48 6.70 -41.43
C SER A 253 -20.54 7.16 -42.45
N THR A 254 -20.62 8.45 -42.75
CA THR A 254 -21.53 8.97 -43.79
C THR A 254 -20.94 8.96 -45.19
N ARG A 255 -19.61 8.79 -45.33
CA ARG A 255 -18.95 8.72 -46.64
C ARG A 255 -18.94 7.30 -47.22
N ALA A 256 -18.88 6.27 -46.38
CA ALA A 256 -18.91 4.87 -46.82
C ALA A 256 -20.30 4.39 -47.28
N LEU A 257 -21.37 5.14 -46.97
CA LEU A 257 -22.75 4.80 -47.37
C LEU A 257 -23.22 5.50 -48.66
N LEU A 258 -22.44 6.44 -49.21
CA LEU A 258 -22.78 7.17 -50.44
C LEU A 258 -21.99 6.69 -51.67
N ASP A 259 -20.90 5.93 -51.49
CA ASP A 259 -20.11 5.40 -52.61
C ASP A 259 -20.64 4.09 -53.19
N TRP A 260 -21.70 3.49 -52.61
CA TRP A 260 -22.29 2.24 -53.13
C TRP A 260 -23.42 2.46 -54.15
N GLU A 261 -23.98 3.67 -54.27
CA GLU A 261 -25.08 3.96 -55.20
C GLU A 261 -24.64 4.42 -56.60
N TYR A 262 -23.34 4.55 -56.89
CA TYR A 262 -22.87 5.09 -58.18
C TYR A 262 -22.18 4.08 -59.12
N ASN A 263 -22.16 2.78 -58.80
CA ASN A 263 -21.44 1.79 -59.61
C ASN A 263 -22.32 0.75 -60.33
N GLU A 264 -23.65 0.93 -60.38
CA GLU A 264 -24.53 0.15 -61.26
C GLU A 264 -25.14 1.01 -62.36
N SER A 265 -24.33 1.49 -63.30
CA SER A 265 -24.78 1.99 -64.63
C SER A 265 -23.59 2.26 -65.55
N SER A 266 -23.00 1.23 -66.15
CA SER A 266 -22.38 1.23 -67.49
C SER A 266 -22.06 -0.18 -67.95
#